data_AF-A0A1I1N515-F1
#
_entry.id   AF-A0A1I1N515-F1
#
_cell.length_a   1.000
_cell.length_b   1.000
_cell.length_c   1.000
_cell.angle_alpha   90.00
_cell.angle_beta   90.00
_cell.angle_gamma   90.00
#
_symmetry.space_group_name_H-M   'P 1'
#
loop_
_entity.id
_entity.type
_entity.pdbx_description
1 polymer ?
#
loop_
_entity_poly.entity_id
_entity_poly.type
_entity_poly.pdbx_seq_one_letter_code
_entity_poly.pdbx_strand_id
1 'polypeptide(L)'
;MILQSSILCKKILTKLFVTLLFISFILLFNSCYSYKVYPKEYRKIQTKQNKETVYILNDSLKKEVKILKKSNLFTFTTDSTQADLKIQLYPIKQYPSCGNPLVAQFITLGQLPVYLPNNYEYQFDRVKKGEITSQTFNLQITQRYWFWDLFTFNKNFVKKAGQVLSAKYQEGKN
;
A
#
# COMPACT_ATOMS: atom_id res chain seq x y z
N MET A 1 -39.59 43.93 7.82
CA MET A 1 -38.33 43.47 7.18
C MET A 1 -37.39 42.66 8.09
N ILE A 2 -37.43 42.84 9.42
CA ILE A 2 -36.52 42.15 10.38
C ILE A 2 -36.82 40.64 10.54
N LEU A 3 -38.08 40.23 10.38
CA LEU A 3 -38.50 38.82 10.56
C LEU A 3 -38.01 37.89 9.43
N GLN A 4 -37.81 38.39 8.22
CA GLN A 4 -37.32 37.59 7.09
C GLN A 4 -35.81 37.29 7.18
N SER A 5 -35.02 38.20 7.76
CA SER A 5 -33.57 37.98 7.92
C SER A 5 -33.25 36.91 8.97
N SER A 6 -34.04 36.81 10.04
CA SER A 6 -33.84 35.82 11.11
C SER A 6 -34.18 34.38 10.66
N ILE A 7 -35.22 34.21 9.84
CA ILE A 7 -35.62 32.91 9.26
C ILE A 7 -34.60 32.45 8.21
N LEU A 8 -34.09 33.38 7.39
CA LEU A 8 -33.06 33.09 6.40
C LEU A 8 -31.73 32.68 7.09
N CYS A 9 -31.35 33.37 8.17
CA CYS A 9 -30.17 33.05 8.96
C CYS A 9 -30.28 31.67 9.62
N LYS A 10 -31.44 31.31 10.21
CA LYS A 10 -31.67 29.97 10.77
C LYS A 10 -31.53 28.87 9.72
N LYS A 11 -32.10 29.05 8.51
CA LYS A 11 -31.99 28.07 7.40
C LYS A 11 -30.56 27.90 6.89
N ILE A 12 -29.79 28.99 6.81
CA ILE A 12 -28.38 28.95 6.43
C ILE A 12 -27.55 28.23 7.49
N LEU A 13 -27.79 28.53 8.78
CA LEU A 13 -27.09 27.89 9.89
C LEU A 13 -27.39 26.39 9.98
N THR A 14 -28.64 25.96 9.74
CA THR A 14 -28.98 24.53 9.69
C THR A 14 -28.33 23.82 8.51
N LYS A 15 -28.36 24.44 7.31
CA LYS A 15 -27.66 23.87 6.14
C LYS A 15 -26.16 23.73 6.39
N LEU A 16 -25.52 24.74 6.98
CA LEU A 16 -24.09 24.70 7.31
C LEU A 16 -23.80 23.55 8.30
N PHE A 17 -24.59 23.42 9.35
CA PHE A 17 -24.44 22.38 10.37
C PHE A 17 -24.61 20.97 9.79
N VAL A 18 -25.65 20.74 8.98
CA VAL A 18 -25.88 19.45 8.30
C VAL A 18 -24.73 19.11 7.35
N THR A 19 -24.21 20.10 6.61
CA THR A 19 -23.07 19.89 5.70
C THR A 19 -21.81 19.51 6.49
N LEU A 20 -21.57 20.15 7.63
CA LEU A 20 -20.41 19.87 8.49
C LEU A 20 -20.49 18.48 9.14
N LEU A 21 -21.69 18.06 9.55
CA LEU A 21 -21.97 16.70 10.05
C LEU A 21 -21.75 15.64 8.96
N PHE A 22 -22.17 15.92 7.73
CA PHE A 22 -21.97 15.02 6.59
C PHE A 22 -20.49 14.89 6.21
N ILE A 23 -19.74 16.00 6.21
CA ILE A 23 -18.28 15.99 6.00
C ILE A 23 -17.59 15.19 7.12
N SER A 24 -17.98 15.40 8.39
CA SER A 24 -17.46 14.64 9.52
C SER A 24 -17.72 13.13 9.37
N PHE A 25 -18.92 12.75 8.93
CA PHE A 25 -19.28 11.36 8.71
C PHE A 25 -18.48 10.73 7.55
N ILE A 26 -18.29 11.45 6.44
CA ILE A 26 -17.43 11.02 5.32
C ILE A 26 -15.98 10.83 5.78
N LEU A 27 -15.45 11.71 6.63
CA LEU A 27 -14.09 11.61 7.16
C LEU A 27 -13.89 10.38 8.06
N LEU A 28 -14.93 9.93 8.76
CA LEU A 28 -14.91 8.75 9.63
C LEU A 28 -14.88 7.41 8.87
N PHE A 29 -15.20 7.38 7.57
CA PHE A 29 -15.09 6.16 6.76
C PHE A 29 -13.65 5.82 6.32
N ASN A 30 -12.66 6.65 6.66
CA ASN A 30 -11.27 6.27 6.49
C ASN A 30 -10.95 5.10 7.41
N SER A 31 -10.67 3.92 6.85
CA SER A 31 -10.52 2.69 7.62
C SER A 31 -9.55 2.80 8.82
N CYS A 32 -9.91 2.22 9.97
CA CYS A 32 -9.09 2.20 11.20
C CYS A 32 -7.86 1.25 11.13
N TYR A 33 -7.29 1.04 9.94
CA TYR A 33 -6.12 0.20 9.76
C TYR A 33 -5.05 0.86 8.89
N SER A 34 -3.80 0.45 9.09
CA SER A 34 -2.66 0.85 8.27
C SER A 34 -1.73 -0.34 7.99
N TYR A 35 -0.92 -0.25 6.93
CA TYR A 35 0.12 -1.24 6.66
C TYR A 35 1.48 -0.76 7.16
N LYS A 36 2.20 -1.64 7.86
CA LYS A 36 3.54 -1.40 8.37
C LYS A 36 4.52 -2.39 7.73
N VAL A 37 5.67 -1.85 7.33
CA VAL A 37 6.79 -2.63 6.81
C VAL A 37 7.54 -3.26 7.98
N TYR A 38 7.81 -4.56 7.85
CA TYR A 38 8.69 -5.31 8.73
C TYR A 38 9.78 -6.03 7.93
N PRO A 39 10.98 -6.18 8.51
CA PRO A 39 11.43 -5.57 9.75
C PRO A 39 11.66 -4.04 9.59
N LYS A 40 11.91 -3.31 10.68
CA LYS A 40 11.85 -1.83 10.70
C LYS A 40 12.94 -1.19 9.85
N GLU A 41 14.03 -1.88 9.63
CA GLU A 41 15.22 -1.49 8.87
C GLU A 41 14.85 -1.20 7.41
N TYR A 42 13.93 -1.99 6.84
CA TYR A 42 13.46 -1.82 5.46
C TYR A 42 12.73 -0.50 5.22
N ARG A 43 12.33 0.23 6.28
CA ARG A 43 11.69 1.53 6.17
C ARG A 43 12.65 2.64 5.73
N LYS A 44 13.96 2.45 5.92
CA LYS A 44 14.99 3.48 5.67
C LYS A 44 15.85 3.20 4.44
N ILE A 45 15.66 2.06 3.77
CA ILE A 45 16.50 1.66 2.65
C ILE A 45 16.25 2.58 1.45
N GLN A 46 17.34 3.09 0.87
CA GLN A 46 17.33 3.84 -0.38
C GLN A 46 18.06 3.03 -1.45
N THR A 47 17.42 2.84 -2.60
CA THR A 47 18.00 2.14 -3.74
C THR A 47 19.11 2.97 -4.38
N LYS A 48 20.37 2.55 -4.21
CA LYS A 48 21.56 3.20 -4.82
C LYS A 48 22.07 2.49 -6.08
N GLN A 49 21.37 1.45 -6.58
CA GLN A 49 21.86 0.64 -7.69
C GLN A 49 21.56 1.26 -9.07
N ASN A 50 22.44 0.97 -10.03
CA ASN A 50 22.18 1.20 -11.46
C ASN A 50 20.97 0.38 -11.90
N LYS A 51 19.99 1.05 -12.52
CA LYS A 51 18.71 0.45 -12.88
C LYS A 51 18.78 -0.09 -14.29
N GLU A 52 18.56 -1.40 -14.45
CA GLU A 52 18.35 -2.02 -15.76
C GLU A 52 17.01 -1.52 -16.35
N THR A 53 16.94 -1.39 -17.67
CA THR A 53 15.71 -1.05 -18.40
C THR A 53 14.92 -2.33 -18.66
N VAL A 54 13.64 -2.33 -18.29
CA VAL A 54 12.80 -3.53 -18.27
C VAL A 54 11.49 -3.32 -19.02
N TYR A 55 11.09 -4.35 -19.76
CA TYR A 55 9.77 -4.45 -20.38
C TYR A 55 8.93 -5.50 -19.63
N ILE A 56 7.68 -5.18 -19.31
CA ILE A 56 6.77 -6.10 -18.61
C ILE A 56 6.00 -6.90 -19.65
N LEU A 57 6.10 -8.23 -19.61
CA LEU A 57 5.44 -9.14 -20.56
C LEU A 57 3.93 -9.21 -20.36
N ASN A 58 3.48 -9.19 -19.10
CA ASN A 58 2.07 -9.33 -18.71
C ASN A 58 1.63 -8.17 -17.80
N ASP A 59 1.25 -7.06 -18.41
CA ASP A 59 0.79 -5.86 -17.71
C ASP A 59 -0.63 -5.95 -17.13
N SER A 60 -1.34 -7.04 -17.38
CA SER A 60 -2.68 -7.33 -16.83
C SER A 60 -2.71 -7.34 -15.30
N LEU A 61 -1.59 -7.73 -14.66
CA LEU A 61 -1.41 -7.76 -13.21
C LEU A 61 -1.12 -6.35 -12.63
N LYS A 62 -2.13 -5.47 -12.71
CA LYS A 62 -2.00 -4.04 -12.38
C LYS A 62 -1.46 -3.76 -10.97
N LYS A 63 -1.76 -4.61 -9.98
CA LYS A 63 -1.30 -4.42 -8.59
C LYS A 63 0.19 -4.70 -8.49
N GLU A 64 0.63 -5.81 -9.06
CA GLU A 64 2.00 -6.30 -9.09
C GLU A 64 2.90 -5.32 -9.87
N VAL A 65 2.45 -4.90 -11.06
CA VAL A 65 3.11 -3.85 -11.85
C VAL A 65 3.33 -2.60 -11.01
N LYS A 66 2.32 -2.15 -10.24
CA LYS A 66 2.46 -0.98 -9.37
C LYS A 66 3.44 -1.22 -8.22
N ILE A 67 3.47 -2.41 -7.62
CA ILE A 67 4.43 -2.77 -6.56
C ILE A 67 5.86 -2.68 -7.11
N LEU A 68 6.11 -3.29 -8.27
CA LEU A 68 7.41 -3.27 -8.93
C LEU A 68 7.83 -1.85 -9.33
N LYS A 69 6.90 -1.02 -9.83
CA LYS A 69 7.18 0.40 -10.10
C LYS A 69 7.53 1.16 -8.82
N LYS A 70 6.85 0.88 -7.70
CA LYS A 70 7.11 1.52 -6.41
C LYS A 70 8.39 1.04 -5.73
N SER A 71 8.94 -0.12 -6.09
CA SER A 71 10.24 -0.57 -5.59
C SER A 71 11.42 0.18 -6.20
N ASN A 72 11.20 0.88 -7.32
CA ASN A 72 12.23 1.70 -7.96
C ASN A 72 13.51 0.90 -8.29
N LEU A 73 13.37 -0.41 -8.55
CA LEU A 73 14.46 -1.33 -8.87
C LEU A 73 14.92 -1.21 -10.33
N PHE A 74 14.00 -0.80 -11.20
CA PHE A 74 14.16 -0.85 -12.64
C PHE A 74 13.66 0.44 -13.30
N THR A 75 14.13 0.69 -14.52
CA THR A 75 13.57 1.70 -15.43
C THR A 75 12.62 0.98 -16.37
N PHE A 76 11.40 1.48 -16.58
CA PHE A 76 10.39 0.77 -17.38
C PHE A 76 10.30 1.36 -18.78
N THR A 77 10.24 0.50 -19.79
CA THR A 77 9.96 0.88 -21.18
C THR A 77 8.68 0.22 -21.69
N THR A 78 8.01 0.86 -22.64
CA THR A 78 6.87 0.32 -23.38
C THR A 78 7.28 -0.46 -24.63
N ASP A 79 8.54 -0.35 -25.04
CA ASP A 79 9.06 -1.03 -26.23
C ASP A 79 9.94 -2.23 -25.82
N SER A 80 9.56 -3.42 -26.26
CA SER A 80 10.29 -4.66 -25.95
C SER A 80 11.69 -4.71 -26.56
N THR A 81 11.95 -3.95 -27.63
CA THR A 81 13.24 -3.91 -28.33
C THR A 81 14.29 -3.05 -27.63
N GLN A 82 13.85 -2.08 -26.82
CA GLN A 82 14.70 -1.15 -26.08
C GLN A 82 15.01 -1.63 -24.65
N ALA A 83 14.54 -2.82 -24.27
CA ALA A 83 14.67 -3.35 -22.92
C ALA A 83 15.91 -4.25 -22.78
N ASP A 84 16.68 -4.04 -21.70
CA ASP A 84 17.81 -4.89 -21.34
C ASP A 84 17.37 -6.29 -20.88
N LEU A 85 16.17 -6.38 -20.31
CA LEU A 85 15.54 -7.62 -19.86
C LEU A 85 14.01 -7.51 -19.88
N LYS A 86 13.34 -8.66 -19.91
CA LYS A 86 11.89 -8.75 -19.81
C LYS A 86 11.49 -9.33 -18.47
N ILE A 87 10.38 -8.84 -17.90
CA ILE A 87 9.84 -9.31 -16.63
C ILE A 87 8.48 -9.97 -16.85
N GLN A 88 8.35 -11.19 -16.38
CA GLN A 88 7.07 -11.89 -16.26
C GLN A 88 6.63 -11.88 -14.79
N LEU A 89 5.47 -11.30 -14.52
CA LEU A 89 4.90 -11.18 -13.18
C LEU A 89 3.99 -12.37 -12.86
N TYR A 90 3.89 -12.74 -11.57
CA TYR A 90 2.91 -13.71 -11.09
C TYR A 90 1.98 -13.08 -10.05
N PRO A 91 0.72 -13.56 -9.94
CA PRO A 91 -0.21 -13.06 -8.93
C PRO A 91 0.37 -13.17 -7.51
N ILE A 92 0.22 -12.12 -6.70
CA ILE A 92 0.69 -12.14 -5.32
C ILE A 92 -0.11 -13.16 -4.50
N LYS A 93 0.58 -14.07 -3.80
CA LYS A 93 -0.09 -14.99 -2.86
C LYS A 93 -0.13 -14.36 -1.48
N GLN A 94 -1.26 -14.50 -0.79
CA GLN A 94 -1.44 -14.01 0.57
C GLN A 94 -1.66 -15.18 1.51
N TYR A 95 -0.86 -15.21 2.58
CA TYR A 95 -1.00 -16.16 3.67
C TYR A 95 -1.51 -15.40 4.89
N PRO A 96 -2.84 -15.41 5.14
CA PRO A 96 -3.40 -14.74 6.30
C PRO A 96 -2.92 -15.42 7.58
N SER A 97 -2.63 -14.63 8.61
CA SER A 97 -2.36 -15.16 9.95
C SER A 97 -3.67 -15.36 10.72
N CYS A 98 -3.69 -16.36 11.60
CA CYS A 98 -4.83 -16.65 12.46
C CYS A 98 -4.98 -15.58 13.55
N GLY A 99 -6.11 -14.88 13.57
CA GLY A 99 -6.45 -13.92 14.63
C GLY A 99 -7.59 -12.99 14.22
N ASN A 100 -8.48 -12.65 15.16
CA ASN A 100 -9.54 -11.67 14.92
C ASN A 100 -9.16 -10.32 15.55
N PRO A 101 -8.68 -9.35 14.76
CA PRO A 101 -8.25 -8.06 15.27
C PRO A 101 -9.42 -7.24 15.84
N LEU A 102 -10.64 -7.50 15.37
CA LEU A 102 -11.83 -6.73 15.78
C LEU A 102 -12.15 -6.96 17.25
N VAL A 103 -12.04 -8.20 17.73
CA VAL A 103 -12.29 -8.53 19.15
C VAL A 103 -11.38 -7.73 20.07
N ALA A 104 -10.07 -7.69 19.75
CA ALA A 104 -9.11 -6.93 20.53
C ALA A 104 -9.36 -5.41 20.45
N GLN A 105 -9.81 -4.88 19.30
CA GLN A 105 -10.21 -3.48 19.19
C GLN A 105 -11.44 -3.15 20.05
N PHE A 106 -12.43 -4.05 20.13
CA PHE A 106 -13.60 -3.86 20.99
C PHE A 106 -13.24 -3.82 22.47
N ILE A 107 -12.41 -4.75 22.94
CA ILE A 107 -11.99 -4.82 24.35
C ILE A 107 -11.18 -3.58 24.75
N THR A 108 -10.33 -3.09 23.83
CA THR A 108 -9.41 -1.97 24.11
C THR A 108 -9.97 -0.61 23.70
N LEU A 109 -11.23 -0.56 23.23
CA LEU A 109 -11.86 0.61 22.61
C LEU A 109 -10.96 1.28 21.56
N GLY A 110 -10.19 0.47 20.84
CA GLY A 110 -9.20 0.86 19.83
C GLY A 110 -8.00 1.66 20.33
N GLN A 111 -7.81 1.82 21.65
CA GLN A 111 -6.68 2.57 22.21
C GLN A 111 -5.35 1.86 22.01
N LEU A 112 -5.36 0.52 21.95
CA LEU A 112 -4.16 -0.28 21.72
C LEU A 112 -4.04 -0.72 20.24
N PRO A 113 -2.84 -0.62 19.64
CA PRO A 113 -2.61 -1.10 18.29
C PRO A 113 -2.55 -2.62 18.27
N VAL A 114 -3.35 -3.25 17.41
CA VAL A 114 -3.36 -4.69 17.17
C VAL A 114 -2.68 -4.97 15.84
N TYR A 115 -1.71 -5.89 15.84
CA TYR A 115 -0.91 -6.21 14.66
C TYR A 115 -1.27 -7.60 14.13
N LEU A 116 -1.56 -7.68 12.83
CA LEU A 116 -1.77 -8.92 12.09
C LEU A 116 -0.63 -9.12 11.11
N PRO A 117 0.28 -10.06 11.37
CA PRO A 117 1.40 -10.35 10.48
C PRO A 117 0.88 -11.13 9.27
N ASN A 118 0.58 -10.43 8.18
CA ASN A 118 0.27 -11.08 6.92
C ASN A 118 1.56 -11.29 6.13
N ASN A 119 1.76 -12.51 5.64
CA ASN A 119 2.86 -12.81 4.73
C ASN A 119 2.32 -12.77 3.30
N TYR A 120 3.05 -12.07 2.42
CA TYR A 120 2.72 -12.01 1.00
C TYR A 120 3.90 -12.53 0.20
N GLU A 121 3.65 -13.45 -0.71
CA GLU A 121 4.67 -13.95 -1.63
C GLU A 121 4.55 -13.22 -2.96
N TYR A 122 5.62 -12.52 -3.33
CA TYR A 122 5.73 -11.79 -4.57
C TYR A 122 6.76 -12.47 -5.47
N GLN A 123 6.34 -12.87 -6.66
CA GLN A 123 7.18 -13.62 -7.59
C GLN A 123 7.20 -12.94 -8.96
N PHE A 124 8.38 -12.94 -9.58
CA PHE A 124 8.54 -12.58 -10.98
C PHE A 124 9.74 -13.29 -11.59
N ASP A 125 9.68 -13.53 -12.89
CA ASP A 125 10.80 -14.08 -13.65
C ASP A 125 11.50 -12.98 -14.44
N ARG A 126 12.83 -13.03 -14.45
CA ARG A 126 13.70 -12.22 -15.30
C ARG A 126 14.05 -13.04 -16.53
N VAL A 127 13.71 -12.53 -17.70
CA VAL A 127 14.04 -13.15 -18.98
C VAL A 127 15.11 -12.30 -19.66
N LYS A 128 16.33 -12.84 -19.76
CA LYS A 128 17.49 -12.16 -20.37
C LYS A 128 18.16 -13.12 -21.34
N LYS A 129 18.22 -12.74 -22.62
CA LYS A 129 18.84 -13.54 -23.71
C LYS A 129 18.38 -15.01 -23.77
N GLY A 130 17.11 -15.27 -23.46
CA GLY A 130 16.52 -16.62 -23.46
C GLY A 130 16.67 -17.39 -22.14
N GLU A 131 17.49 -16.91 -21.21
CA GLU A 131 17.57 -17.47 -19.86
C GLU A 131 16.46 -16.90 -18.98
N ILE A 132 15.81 -17.78 -18.22
CA ILE A 132 14.74 -17.43 -17.28
C ILE A 132 15.27 -17.63 -15.86
N THR A 133 15.33 -16.55 -15.08
CA THR A 133 15.67 -16.59 -13.66
C THR A 133 14.46 -16.21 -12.83
N SER A 134 13.92 -17.16 -12.07
CA SER A 134 12.80 -16.89 -11.17
C SER A 134 13.26 -16.23 -9.89
N GLN A 135 12.52 -15.21 -9.45
CA GLN A 135 12.78 -14.50 -8.19
C GLN A 135 11.52 -14.47 -7.34
N THR A 136 11.63 -15.01 -6.13
CA THR A 136 10.54 -15.05 -5.16
C THR A 136 10.94 -14.30 -3.90
N PHE A 137 10.06 -13.39 -3.46
CA PHE A 137 10.26 -12.53 -2.31
C PHE A 137 9.10 -12.65 -1.33
N ASN A 138 9.41 -12.96 -0.08
CA ASN A 138 8.42 -12.84 1.00
C ASN A 138 8.36 -11.38 1.48
N LEU A 139 7.25 -10.72 1.20
CA LEU A 139 6.95 -9.36 1.61
C LEU A 139 6.26 -9.37 2.98
N GLN A 140 7.07 -9.15 4.03
CA GLN A 140 6.57 -9.04 5.41
C GLN A 140 5.89 -7.68 5.63
N ILE A 141 4.57 -7.65 5.46
CA ILE A 141 3.75 -6.44 5.61
C ILE A 141 2.65 -6.72 6.63
N THR A 142 2.78 -6.12 7.79
CA THR A 142 1.85 -6.29 8.89
C THR A 142 0.71 -5.28 8.76
N GLN A 143 -0.52 -5.76 8.85
CA GLN A 143 -1.68 -4.88 8.97
C GLN A 143 -1.84 -4.51 10.45
N ARG A 144 -1.88 -3.21 10.74
CA ARG A 144 -2.13 -2.68 12.09
C ARG A 144 -3.53 -2.12 12.14
N TYR A 145 -4.31 -2.53 13.13
CA TYR A 145 -5.59 -1.93 13.49
C TYR A 145 -5.36 -1.05 14.71
N TRP A 146 -5.74 0.21 14.63
CA TRP A 146 -5.58 1.17 15.71
C TRP A 146 -6.52 2.34 15.50
N PHE A 147 -7.21 2.81 16.56
CA PHE A 147 -8.11 3.95 16.45
C PHE A 147 -7.43 5.18 15.84
N TRP A 148 -6.21 5.47 16.29
CA TRP A 148 -5.45 6.63 15.80
C TRP A 148 -4.95 6.48 14.35
N ASP A 149 -5.05 5.29 13.75
CA ASP A 149 -4.81 5.14 12.32
C ASP A 149 -5.86 5.87 11.48
N LEU A 150 -7.03 6.26 12.00
CA LEU A 150 -7.96 7.20 11.36
C LEU A 150 -7.24 8.44 10.79
N PHE A 151 -6.30 8.99 11.55
CA PHE A 151 -5.52 10.19 11.18
C PHE A 151 -4.23 9.89 10.39
N THR A 152 -4.01 8.63 10.00
CA THR A 152 -2.82 8.25 9.23
C THR A 152 -3.08 8.35 7.72
N PHE A 153 -2.36 9.23 7.04
CA PHE A 153 -2.51 9.47 5.60
C PHE A 153 -1.77 8.45 4.71
N ASN A 154 -0.76 7.74 5.22
CA ASN A 154 0.09 6.83 4.44
C ASN A 154 -0.22 5.34 4.71
N LYS A 155 -1.41 4.91 4.30
CA LYS A 155 -1.93 3.53 4.44
C LYS A 155 -1.78 2.67 3.18
N ASN A 156 -0.98 3.07 2.20
CA ASN A 156 -0.98 2.40 0.89
C ASN A 156 -0.14 1.09 0.89
N PHE A 157 -0.80 -0.06 0.78
CA PHE A 157 -0.16 -1.38 0.68
C PHE A 157 0.91 -1.44 -0.40
N VAL A 158 0.59 -0.99 -1.63
CA VAL A 158 1.48 -1.06 -2.79
C VAL A 158 2.79 -0.29 -2.54
N LYS A 159 2.69 0.88 -1.88
CA LYS A 159 3.87 1.66 -1.51
C LYS A 159 4.75 0.91 -0.51
N LYS A 160 4.15 0.29 0.51
CA LYS A 160 4.88 -0.50 1.52
C LYS A 160 5.48 -1.77 0.93
N ALA A 161 4.76 -2.46 0.05
CA ALA A 161 5.22 -3.62 -0.68
C ALA A 161 6.41 -3.29 -1.59
N GLY A 162 6.35 -2.17 -2.32
CA GLY A 162 7.48 -1.72 -3.14
C GLY A 162 8.74 -1.47 -2.30
N GLN A 163 8.60 -0.84 -1.13
CA GLN A 163 9.71 -0.63 -0.19
C GLN A 163 10.34 -1.94 0.29
N VAL A 164 9.51 -2.91 0.70
CA VAL A 164 10.00 -4.23 1.14
C VAL A 164 10.68 -4.97 -0.01
N LEU A 165 10.09 -4.93 -1.20
CA LEU A 165 10.65 -5.57 -2.39
C LEU A 165 12.03 -5.00 -2.72
N SER A 166 12.19 -3.67 -2.66
CA SER A 166 13.50 -3.05 -2.90
C SER A 166 14.56 -3.45 -1.87
N ALA A 167 14.15 -3.58 -0.61
CA ALA A 167 15.02 -3.99 0.47
C ALA A 167 15.49 -5.44 0.29
N LYS A 168 14.54 -6.37 0.10
CA LYS A 168 14.80 -7.80 -0.09
C LYS A 168 15.64 -8.09 -1.33
N TYR A 169 15.40 -7.35 -2.42
CA TYR A 169 16.17 -7.49 -3.64
C TYR A 169 17.63 -7.06 -3.47
N GLN A 170 17.91 -6.04 -2.65
CA GLN A 170 19.28 -5.62 -2.33
C GLN A 170 19.97 -6.61 -1.40
N GLU A 171 19.23 -7.14 -0.42
CA GLU A 171 19.74 -8.16 0.51
C GLU A 171 20.21 -9.41 -0.24
N GLY A 172 19.45 -9.89 -1.23
CA GLY A 172 19.84 -11.06 -2.03
C GLY A 172 20.95 -10.84 -3.06
N LYS A 173 21.47 -9.61 -3.19
CA LYS A 173 22.62 -9.30 -4.07
C LYS A 173 23.95 -9.16 -3.32
N ASN A 174 23.89 -8.97 -2.00
CA ASN A 174 25.07 -8.91 -1.12
C ASN A 174 25.43 -10.33 -0.66
#